data_AF-R9J4X2-F1
#
_entry.id   AF-R9J4X2-F1
#
_cell.length_a   1.000
_cell.length_b   1.000
_cell.length_c   1.000
_cell.angle_alpha   90.00
_cell.angle_beta   90.00
_cell.angle_gamma   90.00
#
_symmetry.space_group_name_H-M   'P 1'
#
loop_
_entity.id
_entity.type
_entity.pdbx_description
1 polymer ?
#
loop_
_entity_poly.entity_id
_entity_poly.type
_entity_poly.pdbx_seq_one_letter_code
_entity_poly.pdbx_strand_id
1 'polypeptide(L)'
;MYKRRESLSQLETLEWIVQETPFPKATQIGNEIDYFFDYYVTLKPKVFLSYEREAFYALDGSDFRVTFDEQILARQEELSLSREIWGEPLLDDEQILMEIKTSGGIPLWMSRVLTQQKLYKTSFSKYGTAYEKLICRKKYETAADIFIA
;
A
#
# COMPACT_ATOMS: atom_id res chain seq x y z
N MET A 1 5.85 -2.13 14.11
CA MET A 1 5.82 -3.21 13.09
C MET A 1 6.99 -2.98 12.15
N TYR A 2 7.83 -4.00 11.90
CA TYR A 2 9.02 -3.87 11.04
C TYR A 2 8.68 -4.26 9.60
N LYS A 3 9.09 -3.44 8.63
CA LYS A 3 8.96 -3.74 7.18
C LYS A 3 10.34 -4.07 6.62
N ARG A 4 10.52 -5.29 6.14
CA ARG A 4 11.72 -5.77 5.44
C ARG A 4 11.36 -6.06 3.97
N ARG A 5 12.33 -5.91 3.07
CA ARG A 5 12.13 -6.04 1.61
C ARG A 5 13.38 -6.61 0.98
N GLU A 6 13.20 -7.33 -0.12
CA GLU A 6 14.27 -7.74 -1.03
C GLU A 6 13.91 -7.24 -2.43
N SER A 7 14.93 -6.92 -3.23
CA SER A 7 14.74 -6.52 -4.62
C SER A 7 15.03 -7.70 -5.54
N LEU A 8 14.12 -8.01 -6.45
CA LEU A 8 14.30 -8.98 -7.52
C LEU A 8 13.96 -8.31 -8.85
N SER A 9 14.55 -8.79 -9.94
CA SER A 9 14.05 -8.46 -11.27
C SER A 9 12.66 -9.07 -11.48
N GLN A 10 11.92 -8.55 -12.47
CA GLN A 10 10.62 -9.10 -12.82
C GLN A 10 10.73 -10.57 -13.25
N LEU A 11 11.78 -10.93 -14.00
CA LEU A 11 12.02 -12.29 -14.46
C LEU A 11 12.24 -13.25 -13.28
N GLU A 12 13.17 -12.92 -12.38
CA GLU A 12 13.45 -13.73 -11.18
C GLU A 12 12.19 -13.90 -10.30
N THR A 13 11.37 -12.84 -10.20
CA THR A 13 10.12 -12.88 -9.41
C THR A 13 9.09 -13.82 -10.04
N LEU A 14 8.96 -13.79 -11.36
CA LEU A 14 8.03 -14.66 -12.09
C LEU A 14 8.49 -16.11 -12.04
N GLU A 15 9.78 -16.38 -12.22
CA GLU A 15 10.34 -17.73 -12.08
C GLU A 15 10.07 -18.27 -10.68
N TRP A 16 10.40 -17.52 -9.64
CA TRP A 16 10.16 -17.89 -8.24
C TRP A 16 8.68 -18.18 -7.93
N ILE A 17 7.78 -17.25 -8.25
CA ILE A 17 6.35 -17.36 -7.89
C ILE A 17 5.59 -18.36 -8.77
N VAL A 18 5.90 -18.43 -10.06
CA VAL A 18 5.14 -19.24 -11.04
C VAL A 18 5.70 -20.65 -11.17
N GLN A 19 7.02 -20.82 -11.08
CA GLN A 19 7.67 -22.13 -11.19
C GLN A 19 7.94 -22.79 -9.84
N GLU A 20 7.52 -22.17 -8.73
CA GLU A 20 7.68 -22.69 -7.37
C GLU A 20 9.13 -23.07 -7.05
N THR A 21 10.09 -22.29 -7.56
CA THR A 21 11.51 -22.47 -7.24
C THR A 21 11.84 -21.85 -5.87
N PRO A 22 12.99 -22.14 -5.27
CA PRO A 22 13.47 -21.40 -4.10
C PRO A 22 13.66 -19.91 -4.40
N PHE A 23 13.63 -19.08 -3.36
CA PHE A 23 13.88 -17.64 -3.43
C PHE A 23 15.25 -17.39 -4.11
N PRO A 24 15.33 -16.48 -5.09
CA PRO A 24 16.54 -16.34 -5.92
C PRO A 24 17.80 -15.86 -5.19
N LYS A 25 17.68 -15.45 -3.93
CA LYS A 25 18.78 -14.89 -3.13
C LYS A 25 18.94 -15.61 -1.81
N ALA A 26 20.16 -16.03 -1.50
CA ALA A 26 20.52 -16.61 -0.22
C ALA A 26 20.67 -15.53 0.87
N THR A 27 19.55 -14.90 1.28
CA THR A 27 19.51 -13.93 2.39
C THR A 27 18.59 -14.40 3.50
N GLN A 28 18.77 -13.88 4.72
CA GLN A 28 17.85 -14.16 5.82
C GLN A 28 16.39 -13.80 5.45
N ILE A 29 16.17 -12.67 4.76
CA ILE A 29 14.84 -12.23 4.36
C ILE A 29 14.26 -13.19 3.30
N GLY A 30 15.06 -13.60 2.32
CA GLY A 30 14.65 -14.58 1.30
C GLY A 30 14.23 -15.92 1.91
N ASN A 31 15.06 -16.46 2.81
CA ASN A 31 14.77 -17.72 3.49
C ASN A 31 13.49 -17.65 4.34
N GLU A 32 13.24 -16.52 5.02
CA GLU A 32 12.01 -16.31 5.79
C GLU A 32 10.78 -16.22 4.88
N ILE A 33 10.92 -15.63 3.68
CA ILE A 33 9.85 -15.56 2.69
C ILE A 33 9.54 -16.97 2.15
N ASP A 34 10.54 -17.74 1.73
CA ASP A 34 10.35 -19.12 1.25
C ASP A 34 9.67 -19.99 2.29
N TYR A 35 10.17 -19.96 3.54
CA TYR A 35 9.56 -20.69 4.64
C TYR A 35 8.07 -20.34 4.79
N PHE A 36 7.71 -19.06 4.60
CA PHE A 36 6.32 -18.61 4.68
C PHE A 36 5.46 -19.16 3.53
N PHE A 37 5.99 -19.25 2.30
CA PHE A 37 5.32 -19.88 1.17
C PHE A 37 5.18 -21.40 1.37
N ASP A 38 6.22 -22.07 1.85
CA ASP A 38 6.19 -23.51 2.16
C ASP A 38 5.18 -23.84 3.27
N TYR A 39 5.13 -23.01 4.31
CA TYR A 39 4.19 -23.21 5.41
C TYR A 39 2.74 -22.95 4.97
N TYR A 40 2.51 -21.89 4.18
CA TYR A 40 1.20 -21.55 3.63
C TYR A 40 1.14 -21.90 2.14
N VAL A 41 1.10 -23.20 1.83
CA VAL A 41 1.09 -23.78 0.46
C VAL A 41 0.00 -23.27 -0.49
N THR A 42 -0.94 -22.45 -0.01
CA THR A 42 -2.03 -21.87 -0.81
C THR A 42 -1.79 -20.41 -1.21
N LEU A 43 -0.65 -19.83 -0.78
CA LEU A 43 -0.27 -18.47 -1.14
C LEU A 43 -0.06 -18.36 -2.64
N LYS A 44 -0.69 -17.34 -3.21
CA LYS A 44 -0.55 -16.98 -4.62
C LYS A 44 -0.94 -15.52 -4.80
N PRO A 45 -0.54 -14.87 -5.89
CA PRO A 45 -1.04 -13.55 -6.23
C PRO A 45 -2.58 -13.52 -6.22
N LYS A 46 -3.16 -12.52 -5.54
CA LYS A 46 -4.61 -12.36 -5.39
C LYS A 46 -5.15 -11.00 -5.78
N VAL A 47 -4.37 -9.95 -5.55
CA VAL A 47 -4.79 -8.57 -5.80
C VAL A 47 -3.61 -7.83 -6.41
N PHE A 48 -3.86 -7.12 -7.50
CA PHE A 48 -2.99 -6.09 -8.03
C PHE A 48 -3.45 -4.76 -7.42
N LEU A 49 -2.50 -3.95 -6.93
CA LEU A 49 -2.74 -2.66 -6.30
C LEU A 49 -1.83 -1.62 -6.94
N SER A 50 -2.41 -0.55 -7.48
CA SER A 50 -1.70 0.60 -8.01
C SER A 50 -2.20 1.89 -7.37
N TYR A 51 -1.37 2.92 -7.43
CA TYR A 51 -1.69 4.28 -7.02
C TYR A 51 -0.63 5.22 -7.57
N GLU A 52 -0.98 6.48 -7.72
CA GLU A 52 -0.05 7.57 -7.95
C GLU A 52 0.32 8.19 -6.60
N ARG A 53 1.60 8.51 -6.39
CA ARG A 53 2.09 9.02 -5.11
C ARG A 53 2.91 10.28 -5.29
N GLU A 54 2.49 11.32 -4.57
CA GLU A 54 3.32 12.47 -4.27
C GLU A 54 3.89 12.33 -2.86
N ALA A 55 5.19 12.59 -2.71
CA ALA A 55 5.89 12.44 -1.44
C ALA A 55 6.73 13.67 -1.12
N PHE A 56 6.51 14.22 0.07
CA PHE A 56 7.20 15.39 0.58
C PHE A 56 7.90 15.07 1.89
N TYR A 57 9.05 15.70 2.09
CA TYR A 57 9.83 15.63 3.32
C TYR A 57 10.22 17.04 3.75
N ALA A 58 10.38 17.24 5.06
CA ALA A 58 10.76 18.53 5.59
C ALA A 58 12.23 18.87 5.26
N LEU A 59 12.49 20.14 4.96
CA LEU A 59 13.83 20.64 4.64
C LEU A 59 14.57 21.19 5.88
N ASP A 60 13.88 21.28 7.03
CA ASP A 60 14.43 21.78 8.29
C ASP A 60 15.25 20.73 9.07
N GLY A 61 15.48 19.56 8.46
CA GLY A 61 16.19 18.44 9.08
C GLY A 61 15.33 17.62 10.04
N SER A 62 14.06 17.98 10.25
CA SER A 62 13.12 17.09 10.94
C SER A 62 12.80 15.87 10.09
N ASP A 63 12.27 14.84 10.73
CA ASP A 63 11.90 13.59 10.08
C ASP A 63 10.45 13.60 9.57
N PHE A 64 9.79 14.75 9.60
CA PHE A 64 8.43 14.94 9.12
C PHE A 64 8.32 14.65 7.62
N ARG A 65 7.36 13.81 7.26
CA ARG A 65 7.04 13.44 5.88
C ARG A 65 5.53 13.41 5.69
N VAL A 66 5.09 13.77 4.50
CA VAL A 66 3.70 13.62 4.09
C VAL A 66 3.66 13.00 2.70
N THR A 67 2.73 12.08 2.47
CA THR A 67 2.47 11.54 1.15
C THR A 67 0.99 11.65 0.81
N PHE A 68 0.71 11.85 -0.47
CA PHE A 68 -0.63 11.85 -1.04
C PHE A 68 -0.70 10.72 -2.05
N ASP A 69 -1.63 9.79 -1.83
CA ASP A 69 -1.89 8.70 -2.75
C ASP A 69 -3.24 8.91 -3.43
N GLU A 70 -3.21 8.94 -4.76
CA GLU A 70 -4.37 9.13 -5.63
C GLU A 70 -4.52 7.94 -6.56
N GLN A 71 -5.68 7.84 -7.23
CA GLN A 71 -5.97 6.79 -8.20
C GLN A 71 -5.64 5.39 -7.64
N ILE A 72 -6.07 5.13 -6.40
CA ILE A 72 -5.79 3.84 -5.74
C ILE A 72 -6.72 2.79 -6.35
N LEU A 73 -6.19 1.99 -7.26
CA LEU A 73 -6.93 0.97 -8.00
C LEU A 73 -6.56 -0.42 -7.52
N ALA A 74 -7.54 -1.32 -7.55
CA ALA A 74 -7.32 -2.72 -7.28
C ALA A 74 -8.04 -3.63 -8.28
N ARG A 75 -7.43 -4.76 -8.64
CA ARG A 75 -8.07 -5.80 -9.45
C ARG A 75 -7.65 -7.20 -9.01
N GLN A 76 -8.48 -8.19 -9.31
CA GLN A 76 -8.21 -9.62 -9.02
C GLN A 76 -7.77 -10.41 -10.26
N GLU A 77 -7.79 -9.78 -11.42
CA GLU A 77 -7.45 -10.37 -12.72
C GLU A 77 -6.26 -9.63 -13.33
N GLU A 78 -5.60 -10.25 -14.32
CA GLU A 78 -4.45 -9.67 -15.01
C GLU A 78 -3.41 -9.06 -14.06
N LEU A 79 -2.99 -9.86 -13.08
CA LEU A 79 -2.13 -9.43 -11.97
C LEU A 79 -0.67 -9.14 -12.36
N SER A 80 -0.30 -9.38 -13.62
CA SER A 80 1.04 -9.07 -14.11
C SER A 80 1.30 -7.57 -14.09
N LEU A 81 2.46 -7.18 -13.57
CA LEU A 81 2.95 -5.79 -13.60
C LEU A 81 3.24 -5.29 -15.03
N SER A 82 3.29 -6.18 -16.03
CA SER A 82 3.47 -5.82 -17.44
C SER A 82 2.18 -5.39 -18.14
N ARG A 83 1.03 -5.41 -17.45
CA ARG A 83 -0.27 -5.01 -17.99
C ARG A 83 -0.53 -3.55 -17.67
N GLU A 84 -1.41 -2.93 -18.45
CA GLU A 84 -1.84 -1.56 -18.20
C GLU A 84 -2.48 -1.40 -16.82
N ILE A 85 -2.45 -0.17 -16.31
CA ILE A 85 -3.01 0.17 -15.01
C ILE A 85 -4.51 0.38 -15.15
N TRP A 86 -5.29 -0.44 -14.46
CA TRP A 86 -6.75 -0.36 -14.38
C TRP A 86 -7.25 -1.18 -13.19
N GLY A 87 -8.47 -0.91 -12.73
CA GLY A 87 -9.10 -1.67 -11.67
C GLY A 87 -10.27 -0.92 -11.05
N GLU A 88 -10.80 -1.50 -9.99
CA GLU A 88 -11.82 -0.90 -9.15
C GLU A 88 -11.19 0.17 -8.24
N PRO A 89 -11.74 1.39 -8.19
CA PRO A 89 -11.26 2.43 -7.29
C PRO A 89 -11.55 2.08 -5.82
N LEU A 90 -10.52 2.20 -4.98
CA LEU A 90 -10.61 1.93 -3.55
C LEU A 90 -11.12 3.11 -2.74
N LEU A 91 -10.98 4.32 -3.27
CA LEU A 91 -11.51 5.56 -2.73
C LEU A 91 -12.65 6.04 -3.63
N ASP A 92 -13.52 6.90 -3.11
CA ASP A 92 -14.53 7.56 -3.93
C ASP A 92 -13.86 8.64 -4.80
N ASP A 93 -14.58 9.08 -5.85
CA ASP A 93 -14.14 10.19 -6.69
C ASP A 93 -13.85 11.42 -5.80
N GLU A 94 -12.78 12.16 -6.10
CA GLU A 94 -12.30 13.33 -5.33
C GLU A 94 -11.62 13.03 -3.97
N GLN A 95 -11.53 11.77 -3.55
CA GLN A 95 -10.82 11.41 -2.33
C GLN A 95 -9.34 11.11 -2.55
N ILE A 96 -8.51 11.66 -1.66
CA ILE A 96 -7.06 11.44 -1.61
C ILE A 96 -6.71 10.81 -0.26
N LEU A 97 -5.80 9.83 -0.28
CA LEU A 97 -5.24 9.29 0.94
C LEU A 97 -3.99 10.07 1.34
N MET A 98 -4.07 10.83 2.44
CA MET A 98 -2.93 11.50 3.03
C MET A 98 -2.33 10.64 4.14
N GLU A 99 -1.01 10.46 4.14
CA GLU A 99 -0.28 9.78 5.21
C GLU A 99 0.76 10.73 5.81
N ILE A 100 0.72 10.94 7.12
CA ILE A 100 1.68 11.79 7.84
C ILE A 100 2.60 10.91 8.68
N LYS A 101 3.92 11.08 8.50
CA LYS A 101 4.96 10.36 9.26
C LYS A 101 5.85 11.33 10.02
N THR A 102 6.05 11.03 11.30
CA THR A 102 6.94 11.74 12.22
C THR A 102 7.29 10.76 13.35
N SER A 103 8.54 10.78 13.81
CA SER A 103 9.04 9.97 14.93
C SER A 103 8.61 10.57 16.26
N GLY A 104 8.33 11.89 16.27
CA GLY A 104 7.83 12.62 17.42
C GLY A 104 6.37 13.03 17.23
N GLY A 105 6.08 14.30 17.52
CA GLY A 105 4.77 14.90 17.29
C GLY A 105 4.61 15.45 15.88
N ILE A 106 3.36 15.67 15.48
CA ILE A 106 3.04 16.44 14.27
C ILE A 106 3.47 17.90 14.50
N PRO A 107 4.24 18.52 13.59
CA PRO A 107 4.65 19.92 13.70
C PRO A 107 3.45 20.85 13.91
N LEU A 108 3.60 21.88 14.75
CA LEU A 108 2.50 22.77 15.11
C LEU A 108 1.84 23.45 13.90
N TRP A 109 2.64 23.81 12.89
CA TRP A 109 2.11 24.39 11.66
C TRP A 109 1.19 23.40 10.92
N MET A 110 1.57 22.12 10.84
CA MET A 110 0.77 21.08 10.19
C MET A 110 -0.50 20.81 11.01
N SER A 111 -0.40 20.71 12.34
CA SER A 111 -1.56 20.55 13.22
C SER A 111 -2.59 21.67 13.05
N ARG A 112 -2.13 22.91 12.84
CA ARG A 112 -3.01 24.05 12.52
C ARG A 112 -3.68 23.89 11.16
N VAL A 113 -2.94 23.48 10.13
CA VAL A 113 -3.50 23.22 8.79
C VAL A 113 -4.56 22.13 8.85
N LEU A 114 -4.27 20.98 9.48
CA LEU A 114 -5.23 19.88 9.63
C LEU A 114 -6.51 20.36 10.33
N THR A 115 -6.37 21.14 11.40
CA THR A 115 -7.53 21.68 12.15
C THR A 115 -8.34 22.66 11.32
N GLN A 116 -7.69 23.58 10.60
CA GLN A 116 -8.35 24.57 9.75
C GLN A 116 -9.12 23.91 8.60
N GLN A 117 -8.54 22.86 8.01
CA GLN A 117 -9.14 22.06 6.95
C GLN A 117 -10.10 20.98 7.47
N LYS A 118 -10.30 20.89 8.79
CA LYS A 118 -11.14 19.87 9.46
C LYS A 118 -10.76 18.44 9.06
N LEU A 119 -9.47 18.18 8.90
CA LEU A 119 -8.93 16.86 8.56
C LEU A 119 -8.65 16.10 9.86
N TYR A 120 -9.25 14.93 9.99
CA TYR A 120 -9.14 14.09 11.18
C TYR A 120 -8.52 12.74 10.86
N LYS A 121 -7.81 12.19 11.84
CA LYS A 121 -7.20 10.86 11.72
C LYS A 121 -8.27 9.79 11.51
N THR A 122 -8.00 8.91 10.56
CA THR A 122 -8.76 7.69 10.30
C THR A 122 -7.78 6.53 10.06
N SER A 123 -8.29 5.32 9.93
CA SER A 123 -7.47 4.15 9.62
C SER A 123 -7.83 3.67 8.22
N PHE A 124 -6.84 3.54 7.35
CA PHE A 124 -7.04 3.06 6.00
C PHE A 124 -5.94 2.07 5.62
N SER A 125 -6.33 0.94 5.03
CA SER A 125 -5.40 -0.05 4.49
C SER A 125 -5.77 -0.33 3.05
N LYS A 126 -4.90 0.01 2.09
CA LYS A 126 -5.16 -0.26 0.67
C LYS A 126 -5.53 -1.72 0.42
N TYR A 127 -4.75 -2.65 0.98
CA TYR A 127 -5.03 -4.09 0.83
C TYR A 127 -6.26 -4.53 1.62
N GLY A 128 -6.47 -4.00 2.82
CA GLY A 128 -7.66 -4.32 3.63
C GLY A 128 -8.95 -3.86 2.94
N THR A 129 -8.96 -2.64 2.44
CA THR A 129 -10.07 -2.07 1.66
C THR A 129 -10.30 -2.86 0.38
N ALA A 130 -9.23 -3.21 -0.36
CA ALA A 130 -9.35 -4.07 -1.55
C ALA A 130 -9.91 -5.46 -1.21
N TYR A 131 -9.44 -6.07 -0.12
CA TYR A 131 -9.94 -7.36 0.36
C TYR A 131 -11.44 -7.30 0.66
N GLU A 132 -11.87 -6.29 1.41
CA GLU A 132 -13.28 -6.13 1.76
C GLU A 132 -14.17 -5.80 0.56
N LYS A 133 -13.74 -4.90 -0.34
CA LYS A 133 -14.49 -4.52 -1.56
C LYS A 133 -14.56 -5.67 -2.55
N LEU A 134 -13.42 -6.27 -2.90
CA LEU A 134 -13.31 -7.19 -4.03
C LEU A 134 -13.56 -8.66 -3.65
N ILE A 135 -13.15 -9.06 -2.44
CA ILE A 135 -13.20 -10.46 -2.01
C ILE A 135 -14.42 -10.70 -1.12
N CYS A 136 -14.64 -9.87 -0.09
CA CYS A 136 -15.80 -9.99 0.78
C CYS A 136 -17.08 -9.36 0.19
N ARG A 137 -16.97 -8.52 -0.85
CA ARG A 137 -18.08 -7.78 -1.46
C ARG A 137 -18.89 -6.96 -0.45
N LYS A 138 -18.23 -6.41 0.59
CA LYS A 138 -18.89 -5.49 1.51
C LYS A 138 -19.21 -4.19 0.79
N LYS A 139 -20.45 -3.72 0.91
CA LYS A 139 -20.82 -2.36 0.52
C LYS A 139 -20.32 -1.40 1.60
N TYR A 140 -19.49 -0.45 1.21
CA TYR A 140 -19.07 0.63 2.10
C TYR A 140 -20.13 1.74 2.06
N GLU A 141 -20.49 2.27 3.22
CA GLU A 141 -21.25 3.52 3.32
C GLU A 141 -20.27 4.69 3.17
N THR A 142 -20.61 5.65 2.33
CA THR A 142 -19.84 6.86 2.03
C THR A 142 -19.59 7.66 3.32
N ALA A 143 -18.32 7.88 3.66
CA ALA A 143 -17.91 8.80 4.72
C ALA A 143 -17.10 9.96 4.11
N ALA A 144 -17.29 11.14 4.71
CA ALA A 144 -16.88 12.45 4.21
C ALA A 144 -15.38 12.58 3.87
N ASP A 145 -15.14 13.55 3.01
CA ASP A 145 -13.97 13.75 2.17
C ASP A 145 -12.64 13.85 2.96
N ILE A 146 -11.68 13.02 2.52
CA ILE A 146 -10.26 12.96 2.91
C ILE A 146 -9.96 12.07 4.13
N PHE A 147 -9.18 11.00 3.88
CA PHE A 147 -8.67 10.08 4.91
C PHE A 147 -7.22 10.43 5.27
N ILE A 148 -6.96 10.78 6.54
CA ILE A 148 -5.60 10.79 7.10
C ILE A 148 -5.29 9.41 7.70
N ALA A 149 -4.32 8.67 7.14
CA ALA A 149 -3.79 7.43 7.74
C ALA A 149 -2.53 7.68 8.58
#